data_AF-A0A059GCN4-F1
#
_entry.id   AF-A0A059GCN4-F1
#
_cell.length_a   1.000
_cell.length_b   1.000
_cell.length_c   1.000
_cell.angle_alpha   90.00
_cell.angle_beta   90.00
_cell.angle_gamma   90.00
#
_symmetry.space_group_name_H-M   'P 1'
#
loop_
_entity.id
_entity.type
_entity.pdbx_description
1 polymer ?
#
loop_
_entity_poly.entity_id
_entity_poly.type
_entity_poly.pdbx_seq_one_letter_code
_entity_poly.pdbx_strand_id
1 'polypeptide(L)'
;MKYGWILTAAILLAACGQPKDVPQESDIVAVEDHEMAQPGSLSETPQASDYVAPDFAKLSGYGEGWYISPGWPGEYPAGFVVLDESISVMGRAKPNPASPQDKACTLPQLANYQLWNNPRVSSDELEFFVATKTFPVTLNQDAQIEYISDAGSMQTLDLKQGEQLNYLRYLGEGFAILSYAGTEYDINEAELMDITDIQSTKGQEDEWLRVTCSDGSKVWLLYDEVVTVPGIVPSPITGYGDASDITLDQVEGIRAEAEQNAALAESLGEAPIE
;
A
#
# COMPACT_ATOMS: atom_id res chain seq x y z
N MET A 1 40.00 -44.82 -1.00
CA MET A 1 40.52 -45.47 -2.22
C MET A 1 39.53 -46.54 -2.66
N LYS A 2 39.11 -46.49 -3.94
CA LYS A 2 38.51 -47.56 -4.78
C LYS A 2 37.08 -48.00 -4.44
N TYR A 3 36.10 -47.57 -5.26
CA TYR A 3 35.46 -48.31 -6.39
C TYR A 3 34.48 -49.38 -5.87
N GLY A 4 33.26 -49.55 -6.38
CA GLY A 4 32.65 -49.04 -7.60
C GLY A 4 31.19 -49.49 -7.69
N TRP A 5 30.53 -49.02 -8.75
CA TRP A 5 29.13 -49.26 -9.11
C TRP A 5 28.84 -50.70 -9.53
N ILE A 6 27.61 -51.18 -9.28
CA ILE A 6 26.88 -52.10 -10.18
C ILE A 6 25.40 -51.69 -10.19
N LEU A 7 24.86 -51.59 -11.40
CA LEU A 7 23.51 -51.17 -11.78
C LEU A 7 22.98 -52.27 -12.72
N THR A 8 21.80 -52.84 -12.46
CA THR A 8 20.86 -53.50 -13.44
C THR A 8 19.69 -54.12 -12.64
N ALA A 9 18.44 -53.68 -12.80
CA ALA A 9 17.45 -54.01 -13.84
C ALA A 9 17.11 -55.52 -13.88
N ALA A 10 15.89 -56.02 -14.06
CA ALA A 10 14.51 -55.54 -14.18
C ALA A 10 13.64 -56.82 -14.08
N ILE A 11 12.35 -56.75 -13.68
CA ILE A 11 11.39 -57.85 -13.94
C ILE A 11 10.03 -57.27 -14.36
N LEU A 12 9.67 -57.58 -15.61
CA LEU A 12 8.37 -57.44 -16.28
C LEU A 12 7.37 -58.51 -15.81
N LEU A 13 6.07 -58.23 -15.94
CA LEU A 13 4.95 -59.13 -16.30
C LEU A 13 3.64 -58.33 -16.17
N ALA A 14 2.56 -58.48 -16.94
CA ALA A 14 2.23 -58.73 -18.34
C ALA A 14 0.68 -58.88 -18.39
N ALA A 15 0.07 -58.49 -19.51
CA ALA A 15 -1.26 -58.89 -20.03
C ALA A 15 -2.53 -58.15 -19.52
N CYS A 16 -3.58 -57.85 -20.32
CA CYS A 16 -3.81 -57.82 -21.78
C CYS A 16 -5.24 -57.25 -22.09
N GLY A 17 -5.40 -56.52 -23.21
CA GLY A 17 -6.63 -56.42 -24.07
C GLY A 17 -7.57 -55.21 -23.86
N GLN A 18 -8.01 -54.42 -24.85
CA GLN A 18 -7.99 -54.46 -26.33
C GLN A 18 -8.35 -53.05 -26.91
N PRO A 19 -8.37 -52.78 -28.25
CA PRO A 19 -7.58 -51.70 -28.89
C PRO A 19 -8.39 -50.56 -29.54
N LYS A 20 -7.75 -49.39 -29.72
CA LYS A 20 -8.04 -48.41 -30.80
C LYS A 20 -6.75 -47.68 -31.19
N ASP A 21 -6.31 -47.92 -32.42
CA ASP A 21 -5.41 -47.14 -33.28
C ASP A 21 -4.38 -46.22 -32.61
N VAL A 22 -3.16 -46.75 -32.42
CA VAL A 22 -1.94 -45.96 -32.20
C VAL A 22 -1.20 -45.89 -33.55
N PRO A 23 -0.86 -44.70 -34.07
CA PRO A 23 -0.06 -44.58 -35.29
C PRO A 23 1.35 -45.19 -35.12
N GLN A 24 1.88 -45.76 -36.22
CA GLN A 24 3.22 -46.34 -36.29
C GLN A 24 4.32 -45.31 -36.01
N GLU A 25 5.38 -45.78 -35.36
CA GLU A 25 6.59 -45.05 -34.91
C GLU A 25 7.49 -44.51 -36.06
N SER A 26 6.97 -44.37 -37.28
CA SER A 26 7.76 -43.89 -38.43
C SER A 26 7.36 -42.52 -38.98
N ASP A 27 6.41 -41.82 -38.36
CA ASP A 27 5.97 -40.47 -38.79
C ASP A 27 6.24 -39.36 -37.74
N ILE A 28 7.10 -39.60 -36.75
CA ILE A 28 7.55 -38.55 -35.84
C ILE A 28 8.69 -37.78 -36.52
N VAL A 29 8.33 -36.64 -37.11
CA VAL A 29 9.30 -35.62 -37.54
C VAL A 29 9.95 -35.01 -36.30
N ALA A 30 11.27 -35.01 -36.24
CA ALA A 30 12.03 -34.31 -35.22
C ALA A 30 11.69 -32.81 -35.27
N VAL A 31 11.17 -32.25 -34.18
CA VAL A 31 11.13 -30.81 -33.97
C VAL A 31 12.39 -30.45 -33.21
N GLU A 32 13.15 -29.54 -33.81
CA GLU A 32 14.42 -29.01 -33.33
C GLU A 32 14.29 -28.42 -31.91
N ASP A 33 15.35 -28.56 -31.11
CA ASP A 33 15.50 -27.94 -29.80
C ASP A 33 15.34 -26.41 -29.92
N HIS A 34 14.14 -25.91 -29.61
CA HIS A 34 13.98 -24.51 -29.27
C HIS A 34 14.50 -24.31 -27.85
N GLU A 35 15.72 -23.77 -27.81
CA GLU A 35 16.36 -23.09 -26.69
C GLU A 35 15.32 -22.50 -25.74
N MET A 36 15.24 -23.06 -24.52
CA MET A 36 14.38 -22.52 -23.48
C MET A 36 14.77 -21.06 -23.26
N ALA A 37 13.86 -20.15 -23.61
CA ALA A 37 13.99 -18.74 -23.35
C ALA A 37 14.37 -18.55 -21.86
N GLN A 38 15.47 -17.84 -21.64
CA GLN A 38 15.95 -17.47 -20.32
C GLN A 38 14.79 -16.85 -19.50
N PRO A 39 14.73 -17.08 -18.18
CA PRO A 39 13.78 -16.36 -17.34
C PRO A 39 13.98 -14.87 -17.58
N GLY A 40 12.96 -14.24 -18.14
CA GLY A 40 12.93 -12.81 -18.40
C GLY A 40 13.32 -12.08 -17.12
N SER A 41 14.34 -11.24 -17.26
CA SER A 41 14.77 -10.26 -16.27
C SER A 41 13.56 -9.64 -15.58
N LEU A 42 13.38 -9.91 -14.29
CA LEU A 42 12.58 -9.06 -13.42
C LEU A 42 13.34 -7.75 -13.27
N SER A 43 13.24 -6.89 -14.28
CA SER A 43 13.85 -5.56 -14.28
C SER A 43 12.97 -4.63 -15.09
N GLU A 44 11.79 -4.35 -14.55
CA GLU A 44 11.21 -3.03 -14.67
C GLU A 44 10.80 -2.63 -13.26
N THR A 45 11.76 -2.11 -12.50
CA THR A 45 11.44 -1.16 -11.43
C THR A 45 10.56 -0.09 -12.09
N PRO A 46 9.35 0.20 -11.58
CA PRO A 46 8.54 1.28 -12.11
C PRO A 46 9.42 2.52 -12.18
N GLN A 47 9.55 3.09 -13.37
CA GLN A 47 10.34 4.29 -13.58
C GLN A 47 9.78 5.34 -12.61
N ALA A 48 10.59 5.76 -11.63
CA ALA A 48 10.20 6.77 -10.66
C ALA A 48 9.65 7.95 -11.46
N SER A 49 8.38 8.27 -11.24
CA SER A 49 7.75 9.40 -11.93
C SER A 49 8.58 10.65 -11.65
N ASP A 50 8.82 11.50 -12.66
CA ASP A 50 9.40 12.85 -12.49
C ASP A 50 8.48 13.80 -11.68
N TYR A 51 7.48 13.26 -10.98
CA TYR A 51 6.58 13.98 -10.11
C TYR A 51 7.36 14.57 -8.94
N VAL A 52 7.42 15.89 -8.91
CA VAL A 52 7.89 16.65 -7.77
C VAL A 52 6.66 17.00 -6.94
N ALA A 53 6.53 16.36 -5.78
CA ALA A 53 5.44 16.65 -4.87
C ALA A 53 5.43 18.14 -4.47
N PRO A 54 4.25 18.80 -4.42
CA PRO A 54 4.12 20.10 -3.80
C PRO A 54 4.65 20.12 -2.38
N ASP A 55 5.02 21.31 -1.89
CA ASP A 55 5.29 21.55 -0.48
C ASP A 55 3.96 21.47 0.31
N PHE A 56 3.56 20.24 0.67
CA PHE A 56 2.32 19.97 1.39
C PHE A 56 2.31 20.59 2.77
N ALA A 57 3.48 20.70 3.45
CA ALA A 57 3.58 21.35 4.75
C ALA A 57 3.17 22.83 4.65
N LYS A 58 3.68 23.56 3.65
CA LYS A 58 3.28 24.94 3.40
C LYS A 58 1.84 25.08 2.93
N LEU A 59 1.35 24.14 2.11
CA LEU A 59 -0.01 24.19 1.55
C LEU A 59 -1.08 23.96 2.62
N SER A 60 -0.86 22.96 3.47
CA SER A 60 -1.77 22.54 4.54
C SER A 60 -1.70 23.46 5.77
N GLY A 61 -0.50 23.94 6.13
CA GLY A 61 -0.31 24.76 7.32
C GLY A 61 -0.48 23.99 8.64
N TYR A 62 -0.25 22.67 8.64
CA TYR A 62 -0.03 21.95 9.89
C TYR A 62 1.15 22.56 10.66
N GLY A 63 1.02 22.60 11.99
CA GLY A 63 2.01 23.20 12.88
C GLY A 63 3.05 22.19 13.39
N GLU A 64 3.84 22.62 14.37
CA GLU A 64 4.74 21.74 15.12
C GLU A 64 3.98 20.54 15.71
N GLY A 65 4.65 19.38 15.76
CA GLY A 65 4.06 18.12 16.22
C GLY A 65 3.33 17.31 15.13
N TRP A 66 3.41 17.74 13.87
CA TRP A 66 2.93 17.00 12.70
C TRP A 66 4.07 16.77 11.72
N TYR A 67 4.11 15.55 11.17
CA TYR A 67 4.98 15.17 10.07
C TYR A 67 4.16 15.07 8.79
N ILE A 68 4.59 15.77 7.74
CA ILE A 68 3.87 15.84 6.47
C ILE A 68 4.70 15.14 5.41
N SER A 69 4.11 14.17 4.73
CA SER A 69 4.83 13.41 3.71
C SER A 69 3.90 12.98 2.57
N PRO A 70 4.42 12.86 1.33
CA PRO A 70 3.65 12.37 0.20
C PRO A 70 3.14 10.93 0.39
N GLY A 71 2.05 10.61 -0.31
CA GLY A 71 1.41 9.30 -0.23
C GLY A 71 0.61 9.09 1.05
N TRP A 72 0.02 7.90 1.18
CA TRP A 72 -0.69 7.46 2.38
C TRP A 72 0.11 6.35 3.10
N PRO A 73 -0.08 6.17 4.41
CA PRO A 73 0.66 5.19 5.21
C PRO A 73 0.21 3.75 5.01
N GLY A 74 1.09 2.82 5.37
CA GLY A 74 0.81 1.39 5.43
C GLY A 74 1.18 0.61 4.18
N GLU A 75 1.34 -0.71 4.35
CA GLU A 75 1.60 -1.65 3.25
C GLU A 75 0.42 -1.76 2.29
N TYR A 76 -0.80 -1.67 2.82
CA TYR A 76 -2.06 -1.61 2.07
C TYR A 76 -2.75 -0.29 2.38
N PRO A 77 -2.32 0.80 1.74
CA PRO A 77 -2.84 2.12 2.01
C PRO A 77 -4.32 2.20 1.65
N ALA A 78 -5.03 3.03 2.40
CA ALA A 78 -6.47 3.18 2.26
C ALA A 78 -6.87 3.69 0.85
N GLY A 79 -8.16 3.68 0.60
CA GLY A 79 -8.78 4.19 -0.62
C GLY A 79 -10.29 4.18 -0.47
N PHE A 80 -11.01 4.80 -1.38
CA PHE A 80 -12.47 4.73 -1.41
C PHE A 80 -13.01 4.61 -2.82
N VAL A 81 -14.17 3.97 -2.93
CA VAL A 81 -14.89 3.80 -4.20
C VAL A 81 -16.24 4.50 -4.15
N VAL A 82 -16.63 5.09 -5.26
CA VAL A 82 -17.94 5.73 -5.43
C VAL A 82 -18.90 4.74 -6.08
N LEU A 83 -19.84 4.21 -5.31
CA LEU A 83 -20.79 3.19 -5.77
C LEU A 83 -22.00 3.78 -6.49
N ASP A 84 -22.50 4.91 -5.99
CA ASP A 84 -23.76 5.50 -6.43
C ASP A 84 -23.54 6.65 -7.43
N GLU A 85 -24.51 6.89 -8.30
CA GLU A 85 -24.49 8.03 -9.21
C GLU A 85 -24.70 9.36 -8.46
N SER A 86 -24.20 10.45 -9.05
CA SER A 86 -24.45 11.82 -8.58
C SER A 86 -24.00 12.10 -7.13
N ILE A 87 -23.02 11.35 -6.64
CA ILE A 87 -22.41 11.59 -5.33
C ILE A 87 -21.66 12.92 -5.34
N SER A 88 -22.02 13.79 -4.40
CA SER A 88 -21.36 15.06 -4.17
C SER A 88 -20.79 15.10 -2.77
N VAL A 89 -19.49 15.35 -2.68
CA VAL A 89 -18.77 15.56 -1.42
C VAL A 89 -18.48 17.05 -1.22
N MET A 90 -18.28 17.47 0.03
CA MET A 90 -17.88 18.84 0.37
C MET A 90 -16.39 18.87 0.66
N GLY A 91 -15.61 19.35 -0.30
CA GLY A 91 -14.16 19.52 -0.20
C GLY A 91 -13.74 20.90 0.27
N ARG A 92 -12.43 21.04 0.45
CA ARG A 92 -11.76 22.27 0.87
C ARG A 92 -10.89 22.84 -0.24
N ALA A 93 -10.67 24.15 -0.20
CA ALA A 93 -9.68 24.80 -1.07
C ALA A 93 -8.23 24.50 -0.67
N LYS A 94 -8.00 24.12 0.60
CA LYS A 94 -6.70 23.75 1.17
C LYS A 94 -6.85 22.51 2.05
N PRO A 95 -5.83 21.64 2.10
CA PRO A 95 -5.89 20.42 2.91
C PRO A 95 -5.53 20.72 4.35
N ASN A 96 -6.47 21.32 5.07
CA ASN A 96 -6.35 21.66 6.48
C ASN A 96 -7.70 21.40 7.16
N PRO A 97 -7.76 20.63 8.26
CA PRO A 97 -9.02 20.29 8.92
C PRO A 97 -9.83 21.52 9.35
N ALA A 98 -9.15 22.61 9.72
CA ALA A 98 -9.76 23.87 10.14
C ALA A 98 -10.25 24.74 8.96
N SER A 99 -9.90 24.41 7.71
CA SER A 99 -10.45 25.10 6.54
C SER A 99 -11.90 24.67 6.29
N PRO A 100 -12.78 25.57 5.83
CA PRO A 100 -14.17 25.25 5.59
C PRO A 100 -14.33 24.25 4.43
N GLN A 101 -15.21 23.27 4.62
CA GLN A 101 -15.71 22.38 3.56
C GLN A 101 -16.80 23.10 2.75
N ASP A 102 -16.41 24.00 1.87
CA ASP A 102 -17.33 24.88 1.13
C ASP A 102 -17.31 24.68 -0.39
N LYS A 103 -16.61 23.65 -0.87
CA LYS A 103 -16.52 23.31 -2.31
C LYS A 103 -17.23 22.00 -2.59
N ALA A 104 -18.44 22.09 -3.14
CA ALA A 104 -19.13 20.91 -3.63
C ALA A 104 -18.34 20.28 -4.80
N CYS A 105 -18.19 18.96 -4.78
CA CYS A 105 -17.45 18.20 -5.77
C CYS A 105 -18.22 16.94 -6.12
N THR A 106 -18.74 16.86 -7.35
CA THR A 106 -19.36 15.64 -7.85
C THR A 106 -18.29 14.66 -8.29
N LEU A 107 -18.28 13.48 -7.66
CA LEU A 107 -17.35 12.41 -7.99
C LEU A 107 -18.00 11.46 -9.01
N PRO A 108 -17.24 10.92 -9.99
CA PRO A 108 -17.77 9.96 -10.94
C PRO A 108 -18.16 8.65 -10.24
N GLN A 109 -19.30 8.09 -10.62
CA GLN A 109 -19.64 6.72 -10.22
C GLN A 109 -18.55 5.76 -10.72
N LEU A 110 -18.30 4.70 -9.95
CA LEU A 110 -17.33 3.64 -10.21
C LEU A 110 -15.86 4.06 -10.11
N ALA A 111 -15.58 5.33 -9.81
CA ALA A 111 -14.23 5.79 -9.56
C ALA A 111 -13.67 5.14 -8.28
N ASN A 112 -12.45 4.61 -8.39
CA ASN A 112 -11.69 4.10 -7.26
C ASN A 112 -10.51 5.02 -6.94
N TYR A 113 -10.63 5.79 -5.87
CA TYR A 113 -9.60 6.70 -5.38
C TYR A 113 -8.67 5.96 -4.43
N GLN A 114 -7.69 5.28 -5.02
CA GLN A 114 -6.66 4.51 -4.32
C GLN A 114 -5.32 4.75 -5.02
N LEU A 115 -4.23 4.89 -4.25
CA LEU A 115 -2.95 5.38 -4.78
C LEU A 115 -2.27 4.45 -5.80
N TRP A 116 -2.62 3.17 -5.82
CA TRP A 116 -2.20 2.17 -6.80
C TRP A 116 -3.04 2.18 -8.08
N ASN A 117 -4.17 2.90 -8.13
CA ASN A 117 -4.96 3.08 -9.36
C ASN A 117 -4.28 4.09 -10.29
N ASN A 118 -3.09 3.73 -10.77
CA ASN A 118 -2.23 4.58 -11.60
C ASN A 118 -2.95 5.23 -12.80
N PRO A 119 -3.85 4.53 -13.53
CA PRO A 119 -4.64 5.16 -14.58
C PRO A 119 -5.46 6.37 -14.09
N ARG A 120 -6.18 6.22 -12.98
CA ARG A 120 -6.99 7.30 -12.38
C ARG A 120 -6.12 8.40 -11.77
N VAL A 121 -5.07 8.02 -11.04
CA VAL A 121 -4.11 8.97 -10.46
C VAL A 121 -3.57 9.90 -11.55
N SER A 122 -3.22 9.33 -12.70
CA SER A 122 -2.71 10.08 -13.85
C SER A 122 -3.79 10.89 -14.56
N SER A 123 -4.98 10.33 -14.82
CA SER A 123 -6.04 11.01 -15.57
C SER A 123 -6.63 12.20 -14.83
N ASP A 124 -6.77 12.07 -13.50
CA ASP A 124 -7.43 13.06 -12.66
C ASP A 124 -6.44 13.95 -11.91
N GLU A 125 -5.14 13.77 -12.15
CA GLU A 125 -4.04 14.49 -11.49
C GLU A 125 -4.17 14.46 -9.96
N LEU A 126 -4.44 13.25 -9.43
CA LEU A 126 -4.65 13.03 -8.00
C LEU A 126 -3.34 13.28 -7.23
N GLU A 127 -3.47 13.90 -6.06
CA GLU A 127 -2.35 14.08 -5.14
C GLU A 127 -2.72 13.51 -3.77
N PHE A 128 -1.87 12.64 -3.23
CA PHE A 128 -2.02 12.01 -1.93
C PHE A 128 -0.93 12.52 -1.01
N PHE A 129 -1.30 12.87 0.21
CA PHE A 129 -0.33 13.08 1.29
C PHE A 129 -0.98 12.77 2.63
N VAL A 130 -0.16 12.51 3.63
CA VAL A 130 -0.61 12.28 5.00
C VAL A 130 0.01 13.33 5.92
N ALA A 131 -0.77 13.77 6.90
CA ALA A 131 -0.27 14.45 8.08
C ALA A 131 -0.32 13.49 9.26
N THR A 132 0.82 13.09 9.80
CA THR A 132 0.90 12.18 10.95
C THR A 132 1.29 12.98 12.18
N LYS A 133 0.54 12.81 13.28
CA LYS A 133 0.87 13.42 14.55
C LYS A 133 2.06 12.71 15.17
N THR A 134 3.15 13.45 15.34
CA THR A 134 4.40 12.89 15.86
C THR A 134 4.32 12.70 17.36
N PHE A 135 5.06 11.73 17.88
CA PHE A 135 5.16 11.50 19.32
C PHE A 135 6.57 11.08 19.73
N PRO A 136 7.01 11.43 20.95
CA PRO A 136 8.30 11.02 21.44
C PRO A 136 8.34 9.52 21.76
N VAL A 137 9.50 8.92 21.53
CA VAL A 137 9.84 7.54 21.88
C VAL A 137 11.15 7.54 22.68
N THR A 138 11.15 6.93 23.86
CA THR A 138 12.28 6.93 24.80
C THR A 138 13.00 5.59 24.80
N LEU A 139 14.33 5.60 24.70
CA LEU A 139 15.13 4.38 24.83
C LEU A 139 15.13 3.87 26.27
N ASN A 140 14.81 2.59 26.44
CA ASN A 140 14.83 1.90 27.74
C ASN A 140 16.20 1.29 28.07
N GLN A 141 17.10 1.19 27.09
CA GLN A 141 18.44 0.66 27.20
C GLN A 141 19.38 1.27 26.15
N ASP A 142 20.70 1.10 26.33
CA ASP A 142 21.66 1.39 25.27
C ASP A 142 21.38 0.48 24.06
N ALA A 143 21.39 1.04 22.85
CA ALA A 143 21.06 0.32 21.64
C ALA A 143 21.90 0.79 20.45
N GLN A 144 22.04 -0.09 19.47
CA GLN A 144 22.55 0.23 18.15
C GLN A 144 21.44 -0.13 17.17
N ILE A 145 20.81 0.87 16.58
CA ILE A 145 19.64 0.69 15.70
C ILE A 145 20.09 0.71 14.25
N GLU A 146 19.65 -0.27 13.47
CA GLU A 146 19.90 -0.29 12.03
C GLU A 146 18.97 0.70 11.31
N TYR A 147 19.53 1.46 10.37
CA TYR A 147 18.75 2.34 9.49
C TYR A 147 19.26 2.27 8.05
N ILE A 148 18.38 2.60 7.11
CA ILE A 148 18.73 2.71 5.69
C ILE A 148 19.15 4.15 5.42
N SER A 149 20.40 4.35 5.02
CA SER A 149 20.91 5.67 4.61
C SER A 149 20.33 6.10 3.25
N ASP A 150 20.40 7.39 2.92
CA ASP A 150 20.02 7.94 1.60
C ASP A 150 20.67 7.23 0.41
N ALA A 151 21.85 6.62 0.62
CA ALA A 151 22.55 5.82 -0.38
C ALA A 151 22.00 4.39 -0.54
N GLY A 152 20.93 4.04 0.17
CA GLY A 152 20.34 2.70 0.21
C GLY A 152 21.18 1.68 0.98
N SER A 153 22.19 2.13 1.74
CA SER A 153 23.07 1.25 2.51
C SER A 153 22.64 1.18 3.97
N MET A 154 22.68 -0.01 4.55
CA MET A 154 22.43 -0.23 5.97
C MET A 154 23.56 0.38 6.81
N GLN A 155 23.19 1.20 7.79
CA GLN A 155 24.05 1.89 8.73
C GLN A 155 23.51 1.70 10.15
N THR A 156 24.29 2.09 11.15
CA THR A 156 23.86 2.00 12.55
C THR A 156 23.87 3.36 13.24
N LEU A 157 22.89 3.55 14.13
CA LEU A 157 22.75 4.69 15.01
C LEU A 157 22.96 4.24 16.46
N ASP A 158 24.05 4.70 17.08
CA ASP A 158 24.37 4.39 18.48
C ASP A 158 23.58 5.32 19.40
N LEU A 159 22.71 4.74 20.24
CA LEU A 159 21.84 5.46 21.17
C LEU A 159 22.04 4.99 22.61
N LYS A 160 21.82 5.92 23.54
CA LYS A 160 21.93 5.69 24.99
C LYS A 160 20.56 5.58 25.64
N GLN A 161 20.52 4.80 26.72
CA GLN A 161 19.35 4.72 27.58
C GLN A 161 18.89 6.13 27.99
N GLY A 162 17.60 6.40 27.86
CA GLY A 162 16.97 7.68 28.19
C GLY A 162 17.07 8.75 27.10
N GLU A 163 17.78 8.51 26.00
CA GLU A 163 17.66 9.36 24.81
C GLU A 163 16.25 9.24 24.21
N GLN A 164 15.83 10.30 23.53
CA GLN A 164 14.50 10.40 22.96
C GLN A 164 14.57 10.60 21.45
N LEU A 165 13.88 9.74 20.72
CA LEU A 165 13.56 9.85 19.30
C LEU A 165 12.18 10.50 19.17
N ASN A 166 11.89 11.08 18.01
CA ASN A 166 10.53 11.49 17.64
C ASN A 166 10.01 10.55 16.55
N TYR A 167 8.97 9.77 16.84
CA TYR A 167 8.31 8.93 15.85
C TYR A 167 7.53 9.83 14.88
N LEU A 168 7.81 9.70 13.59
CA LEU A 168 7.22 10.55 12.56
C LEU A 168 6.06 9.87 11.85
N ARG A 169 6.25 8.65 11.34
CA ARG A 169 5.19 7.84 10.72
C ARG A 169 5.60 6.39 10.50
N TYR A 170 4.60 5.54 10.33
CA TYR A 170 4.75 4.21 9.77
C TYR A 170 4.82 4.28 8.23
N LEU A 171 5.62 3.41 7.60
CA LEU A 171 5.74 3.30 6.15
C LEU A 171 5.00 2.07 5.61
N GLY A 172 5.16 0.91 6.24
CA GLY A 172 4.76 -0.38 5.70
C GLY A 172 5.82 -1.44 5.98
N GLU A 173 5.46 -2.72 5.93
CA GLU A 173 6.38 -3.86 6.09
C GLU A 173 7.22 -3.85 7.39
N GLY A 174 6.76 -3.14 8.42
CA GLY A 174 7.47 -3.00 9.69
C GLY A 174 8.52 -1.90 9.70
N PHE A 175 8.54 -0.99 8.73
CA PHE A 175 9.41 0.19 8.73
C PHE A 175 8.68 1.45 9.19
N ALA A 176 9.41 2.32 9.88
CA ALA A 176 8.95 3.62 10.34
C ALA A 176 10.03 4.68 10.12
N ILE A 177 9.60 5.94 10.01
CA ILE A 177 10.50 7.10 10.01
C ILE A 177 10.54 7.67 11.43
N LEU A 178 11.75 7.89 11.95
CA LEU A 178 11.99 8.60 13.20
C LEU A 178 12.94 9.76 12.99
N SER A 179 12.81 10.79 13.82
CA SER A 179 13.81 11.87 13.91
C SER A 179 14.64 11.76 15.18
N TYR A 180 15.96 11.93 15.03
CA TYR A 180 16.89 12.14 16.13
C TYR A 180 17.83 13.30 15.80
N ALA A 181 17.96 14.25 16.73
CA ALA A 181 18.80 15.45 16.57
C ALA A 181 18.56 16.24 15.26
N GLY A 182 17.33 16.20 14.72
CA GLY A 182 16.94 16.88 13.48
C GLY A 182 17.24 16.12 12.19
N THR A 183 17.72 14.88 12.28
CA THR A 183 17.93 13.97 11.15
C THR A 183 16.85 12.90 11.14
N GLU A 184 16.35 12.53 9.96
CA GLU A 184 15.36 11.46 9.77
C GLU A 184 16.04 10.13 9.48
N TYR A 185 15.44 9.04 9.96
CA TYR A 185 15.97 7.68 9.86
C TYR A 185 14.85 6.70 9.54
N ASP A 186 15.03 5.93 8.47
CA ASP A 186 14.18 4.80 8.11
C ASP A 186 14.65 3.57 8.90
N ILE A 187 13.85 3.15 9.87
CA ILE A 187 14.21 2.14 10.87
C ILE A 187 13.18 1.01 10.84
N ASN A 188 13.66 -0.21 11.10
CA ASN A 188 12.82 -1.36 11.38
C ASN A 188 12.10 -1.16 12.73
N GLU A 189 10.80 -0.91 12.70
CA GLU A 189 9.96 -0.67 13.86
C GLU A 189 9.95 -1.84 14.85
N ALA A 190 10.10 -3.08 14.37
CA ALA A 190 10.18 -4.24 15.25
C ALA A 190 11.36 -4.16 16.21
N GLU A 191 12.49 -3.56 15.81
CA GLU A 191 13.63 -3.33 16.69
C GLU A 191 13.30 -2.34 17.80
N LEU A 192 12.40 -1.38 17.55
CA LEU A 192 12.02 -0.36 18.52
C LEU A 192 11.16 -0.91 19.65
N MET A 193 10.31 -1.90 19.36
CA MET A 193 9.36 -2.48 20.32
C MET A 193 10.07 -3.11 21.54
N ASP A 194 11.26 -3.64 21.35
CA ASP A 194 12.03 -4.29 22.42
C ASP A 194 12.93 -3.33 23.22
N ILE A 195 13.28 -2.18 22.63
CA ILE A 195 14.31 -1.27 23.17
C ILE A 195 13.78 0.08 23.61
N THR A 196 12.50 0.37 23.33
CA THR A 196 11.87 1.66 23.62
C THR A 196 10.54 1.53 24.37
N ASP A 197 9.98 2.66 24.79
CA ASP A 197 8.64 2.75 25.38
C ASP A 197 7.50 2.81 24.35
N ILE A 198 7.82 2.67 23.05
CA ILE A 198 6.85 2.72 21.97
C ILE A 198 5.71 1.73 22.23
N GLN A 199 4.49 2.26 22.25
CA GLN A 199 3.29 1.43 22.31
C GLN A 199 2.84 1.14 20.89
N SER A 200 2.11 0.05 20.69
CA SER A 200 1.48 -0.30 19.41
C SER A 200 0.35 0.67 18.99
N THR A 201 0.29 1.87 19.55
CA THR A 201 -0.73 2.85 19.23
C THR A 201 -0.46 3.44 17.87
N LYS A 202 -1.43 3.25 16.95
CA LYS A 202 -1.50 4.02 15.73
C LYS A 202 -1.56 5.51 16.09
N GLY A 203 -0.64 6.29 15.54
CA GLY A 203 -0.68 7.74 15.66
C GLY A 203 -1.95 8.29 15.01
N GLN A 204 -2.31 9.53 15.35
CA GLN A 204 -3.34 10.25 14.60
C GLN A 204 -2.80 10.54 13.19
N GLU A 205 -3.56 10.21 12.16
CA GLU A 205 -3.19 10.41 10.75
C GLU A 205 -4.35 11.08 10.02
N ASP A 206 -4.06 12.16 9.32
CA ASP A 206 -5.03 12.83 8.45
C ASP A 206 -4.62 12.53 6.99
N GLU A 207 -5.35 11.61 6.35
CA GLU A 207 -5.11 11.16 4.97
C GLU A 207 -5.81 12.08 3.94
N TRP A 208 -5.02 12.92 3.27
CA TRP A 208 -5.53 13.92 2.32
C TRP A 208 -5.42 13.45 0.87
N LEU A 209 -6.47 13.75 0.11
CA LEU A 209 -6.53 13.54 -1.33
C LEU A 209 -6.98 14.80 -2.06
N ARG A 210 -6.24 15.23 -3.07
CA ARG A 210 -6.73 16.18 -4.07
C ARG A 210 -7.42 15.43 -5.20
N VAL A 211 -8.66 15.78 -5.49
CA VAL A 211 -9.42 15.23 -6.61
C VAL A 211 -9.75 16.29 -7.64
N THR A 212 -9.97 15.85 -8.87
CA THR A 212 -10.63 16.62 -9.92
C THR A 212 -12.12 16.23 -9.95
N CYS A 213 -13.00 17.21 -9.75
CA CYS A 213 -14.44 17.04 -9.78
C CYS A 213 -14.94 16.89 -11.22
N SER A 214 -16.18 16.40 -11.38
CA SER A 214 -16.79 16.21 -12.71
C SER A 214 -16.91 17.49 -13.54
N ASP A 215 -16.91 18.67 -12.89
CA ASP A 215 -16.91 19.98 -13.54
C ASP A 215 -15.50 20.52 -13.87
N GLY A 216 -14.45 19.74 -13.57
CA GLY A 216 -13.05 20.09 -13.77
C GLY A 216 -12.43 20.93 -12.65
N SER A 217 -13.19 21.33 -11.62
CA SER A 217 -12.62 21.98 -10.44
C SER A 217 -11.79 21.00 -9.60
N LYS A 218 -10.86 21.51 -8.79
CA LYS A 218 -10.04 20.68 -7.89
C LYS A 218 -10.32 21.04 -6.44
N VAL A 219 -10.49 20.01 -5.60
CA VAL A 219 -10.73 20.16 -4.15
C VAL A 219 -9.88 19.18 -3.36
N TRP A 220 -9.64 19.52 -2.09
CA TRP A 220 -9.03 18.64 -1.11
C TRP A 220 -10.09 17.94 -0.27
N LEU A 221 -9.94 16.63 -0.12
CA LEU A 221 -10.79 15.76 0.66
C LEU A 221 -9.96 15.10 1.77
N LEU A 222 -10.57 14.93 2.94
CA LEU A 222 -10.02 14.13 4.03
C LEU A 222 -10.71 12.77 4.00
N TYR A 223 -9.92 11.68 4.01
CA TYR A 223 -10.41 10.32 3.84
C TYR A 223 -11.54 9.98 4.81
N ASP A 224 -11.33 10.17 6.11
CA ASP A 224 -12.29 9.79 7.17
C ASP A 224 -13.63 10.51 7.02
N GLU A 225 -13.65 11.72 6.46
CA GLU A 225 -14.89 12.45 6.21
C GLU A 225 -15.61 11.90 4.96
N VAL A 226 -14.87 11.53 3.93
CA VAL A 226 -15.43 11.06 2.65
C VAL A 226 -16.08 9.70 2.77
N VAL A 227 -15.45 8.77 3.50
CA VAL A 227 -15.97 7.40 3.65
C VAL A 227 -17.26 7.32 4.48
N THR A 228 -17.65 8.41 5.15
CA THR A 228 -18.94 8.51 5.84
C THR A 228 -20.11 8.88 4.93
N VAL A 229 -19.83 9.30 3.69
CA VAL A 229 -20.87 9.73 2.73
C VAL A 229 -21.59 8.50 2.16
N PRO A 230 -22.93 8.40 2.27
CA PRO A 230 -23.67 7.29 1.69
C PRO A 230 -23.40 7.14 0.20
N GLY A 231 -23.14 5.91 -0.24
CA GLY A 231 -22.76 5.60 -1.62
C GLY A 231 -21.26 5.70 -1.90
N ILE A 232 -20.45 6.02 -0.88
CA ILE A 232 -19.01 5.84 -0.87
C ILE A 232 -18.67 4.76 0.17
N VAL A 233 -17.74 3.87 -0.16
CA VAL A 233 -17.23 2.86 0.79
C VAL A 233 -15.70 2.76 0.67
N PRO A 234 -15.00 2.23 1.69
CA PRO A 234 -13.58 1.90 1.57
C PRO A 234 -13.31 1.03 0.34
N SER A 235 -12.20 1.32 -0.35
CA SER A 235 -11.79 0.55 -1.52
C SER A 235 -11.48 -0.88 -1.10
N PRO A 236 -11.98 -1.90 -1.82
CA PRO A 236 -11.53 -3.27 -1.59
C PRO A 236 -10.03 -3.37 -1.91
N ILE A 237 -9.30 -4.13 -1.11
CA ILE A 237 -7.90 -4.48 -1.36
C ILE A 237 -7.87 -5.85 -2.02
N THR A 238 -7.61 -5.89 -3.33
CA THR A 238 -7.57 -7.14 -4.12
C THR A 238 -6.18 -7.77 -4.18
N GLY A 239 -5.14 -6.98 -3.93
CA GLY A 239 -3.75 -7.43 -3.90
C GLY A 239 -2.78 -6.26 -3.67
N TYR A 240 -1.51 -6.59 -3.42
CA TYR A 240 -0.47 -5.57 -3.27
C TYR A 240 -0.22 -4.84 -4.59
N GLY A 241 -0.31 -3.51 -4.57
CA GLY A 241 -0.11 -2.69 -5.77
C GLY A 241 -1.23 -2.80 -6.81
N ASP A 242 -2.36 -3.46 -6.47
CA ASP A 242 -3.47 -3.70 -7.39
C ASP A 242 -4.68 -2.85 -7.04
N ALA A 243 -5.02 -1.92 -7.93
CA ALA A 243 -6.24 -1.14 -7.85
C ALA A 243 -6.67 -0.65 -9.24
N SER A 244 -7.99 -0.61 -9.46
CA SER A 244 -8.60 -0.08 -10.68
C SER A 244 -9.99 0.48 -10.37
N ASP A 245 -10.50 1.34 -11.26
CA ASP A 245 -11.91 1.74 -11.25
C ASP A 245 -12.79 0.48 -11.35
N ILE A 246 -13.90 0.48 -10.61
CA ILE A 246 -14.76 -0.70 -10.50
C ILE A 246 -15.74 -0.79 -11.69
N THR A 247 -16.37 -1.93 -11.86
CA THR A 247 -17.42 -2.14 -12.87
C THR A 247 -18.81 -2.21 -12.22
N LEU A 248 -19.86 -1.97 -13.01
CA LEU A 248 -21.24 -1.98 -12.51
C LEU A 248 -21.63 -3.32 -11.86
N ASP A 249 -21.14 -4.44 -12.38
CA ASP A 249 -21.41 -5.78 -11.83
C ASP A 249 -20.68 -6.05 -10.50
N GLN A 250 -19.68 -5.25 -10.14
CA GLN A 250 -18.97 -5.36 -8.86
C GLN A 250 -19.65 -4.58 -7.73
N VAL A 251 -20.50 -3.60 -8.04
CA VAL A 251 -21.07 -2.64 -7.07
C VAL A 251 -21.74 -3.33 -5.87
N GLU A 252 -22.65 -4.28 -6.12
CA GLU A 252 -23.37 -4.95 -5.04
C GLU A 252 -22.47 -5.84 -4.18
N GLY A 253 -21.45 -6.46 -4.79
CA GLY A 253 -20.47 -7.27 -4.06
C GLY A 253 -19.62 -6.41 -3.11
N ILE A 254 -19.10 -5.30 -3.63
CA ILE A 254 -18.28 -4.36 -2.84
C ILE A 254 -19.10 -3.72 -1.73
N ARG A 255 -20.37 -3.35 -2.00
CA ARG A 255 -21.27 -2.82 -0.96
C ARG A 255 -21.46 -3.81 0.18
N ALA A 256 -21.77 -5.07 -0.15
CA ALA A 256 -21.99 -6.11 0.85
C ALA A 256 -20.74 -6.41 1.67
N GLU A 257 -19.56 -6.42 1.04
CA GLU A 257 -18.27 -6.58 1.74
C GLU A 257 -18.00 -5.41 2.69
N ALA A 258 -18.20 -4.18 2.25
CA ALA A 258 -18.02 -3.00 3.09
C ALA A 258 -18.98 -3.00 4.30
N GLU A 259 -20.24 -3.37 4.11
CA GLU A 259 -21.22 -3.53 5.20
C GLU A 259 -20.80 -4.62 6.19
N GLN A 260 -20.28 -5.75 5.70
CA GLN A 260 -19.78 -6.82 6.55
C GLN A 260 -18.56 -6.38 7.36
N ASN A 261 -17.61 -5.68 6.73
CA ASN A 261 -16.40 -5.17 7.37
C ASN A 261 -16.73 -4.13 8.45
N ALA A 262 -17.67 -3.22 8.16
CA ALA A 262 -18.15 -2.24 9.14
C ALA A 262 -18.82 -2.91 10.36
N ALA A 263 -19.68 -3.92 10.12
CA ALA A 263 -20.30 -4.68 11.20
C ALA A 263 -19.28 -5.48 12.04
N LEU A 264 -18.23 -6.00 11.40
CA LEU A 264 -17.14 -6.68 12.09
C LEU A 264 -16.36 -5.71 12.98
N ALA A 265 -15.96 -4.54 12.45
CA ALA A 265 -15.25 -3.51 13.22
C ALA A 265 -16.04 -3.09 14.47
N GLU A 266 -17.34 -2.79 14.30
CA GLU A 266 -18.24 -2.46 15.41
C GLU A 266 -18.27 -3.58 16.47
N SER A 267 -18.32 -4.84 16.03
CA SER A 267 -18.35 -6.00 16.95
C SER A 267 -17.06 -6.22 17.73
N LEU A 268 -15.91 -5.79 17.19
CA LEU A 268 -14.59 -5.88 17.82
C LEU A 268 -14.33 -4.71 18.79
N GLY A 269 -15.21 -3.71 18.83
CA GLY A 269 -14.97 -2.48 19.58
C GLY A 269 -13.86 -1.62 18.97
N GLU A 270 -13.46 -1.94 17.73
CA GLU A 270 -12.70 -1.04 16.89
C GLU A 270 -13.70 0.00 16.41
N ALA A 271 -13.58 1.24 16.90
CA ALA A 271 -14.39 2.33 16.37
C ALA A 271 -14.22 2.35 14.83
N PRO A 272 -15.28 2.65 14.06
CA PRO A 272 -15.11 2.92 12.64
C PRO A 272 -14.02 3.98 12.50
N ILE A 273 -13.12 3.79 11.54
CA ILE A 273 -11.99 4.67 11.24
C ILE A 273 -12.47 6.12 11.38
N GLU A 274 -12.02 6.78 12.46
CA GLU A 274 -12.29 8.19 12.79
C GLU A 274 -11.05 9.02 12.47
#